data_AF-A0A833GZ64-F1
#
_entry.id   AF-A0A833GZ64-F1
#
_cell.length_a   1.000
_cell.length_b   1.000
_cell.length_c   1.000
_cell.angle_alpha   90.00
_cell.angle_beta   90.00
_cell.angle_gamma   90.00
#
_symmetry.space_group_name_H-M   'P 1'
#
loop_
_entity.id
_entity.type
_entity.pdbx_description
1 polymer ?
#
loop_
_entity_poly.entity_id
_entity_poly.type
_entity_poly.pdbx_seq_one_letter_code
_entity_poly.pdbx_strand_id
1 'polypeptide(L)'
;MEEKGMGEDIKRTDGSEGRSDWIPPYPSIADERFSDKENRLEERYKQARAEVRRLEDEYNGSPTEEILNKIRLANIEANLLYGEYAEFVLSRRRQRVLRSKMTTASRRS
;
A
#
# COMPACT_ATOMS: atom_id res chain seq x y z
N MET A 1 65.20 17.12 -14.15
CA MET A 1 65.21 15.64 -14.28
C MET A 1 64.16 15.11 -13.33
N GLU A 2 63.35 14.20 -13.84
CA GLU A 2 62.22 13.48 -13.22
C GLU A 2 62.64 12.84 -11.88
N GLU A 3 61.79 12.47 -10.93
CA GLU A 3 60.47 11.85 -11.02
C GLU A 3 59.92 11.65 -9.57
N LYS A 4 58.65 11.26 -9.47
CA LYS A 4 57.93 10.66 -8.31
C LYS A 4 57.45 11.66 -7.24
N GLY A 5 56.19 11.69 -6.84
CA GLY A 5 55.10 10.74 -7.00
C GLY A 5 54.36 10.61 -5.67
N MET A 6 53.06 10.31 -5.77
CA MET A 6 52.18 9.84 -4.70
C MET A 6 51.52 10.91 -3.83
N GLY A 7 50.23 11.11 -4.12
CA GLY A 7 49.28 11.75 -3.25
C GLY A 7 49.12 10.97 -1.94
N GLU A 8 48.99 11.71 -0.86
CA GLU A 8 48.65 11.17 0.44
C GLU A 8 47.19 10.69 0.44
N ASP A 9 47.06 9.37 0.47
CA ASP A 9 45.85 8.65 0.81
C ASP A 9 45.34 9.06 2.20
N ILE A 10 44.27 9.85 2.24
CA ILE A 10 43.49 10.09 3.44
C ILE A 10 42.71 8.80 3.75
N LYS A 11 43.33 7.88 4.48
CA LYS A 11 42.60 6.78 5.15
C LYS A 11 41.91 7.34 6.41
N ARG A 12 40.69 7.84 6.25
CA ARG A 12 39.74 7.87 7.37
C ARG A 12 39.14 6.48 7.50
N THR A 13 39.54 5.78 8.55
CA THR A 13 38.76 4.68 9.11
C THR A 13 37.69 5.29 10.01
N ASP A 14 36.43 5.26 9.60
CA ASP A 14 35.32 5.28 10.56
C ASP A 14 34.51 4.01 10.40
N GLY A 15 34.32 3.34 11.54
CA GLY A 15 33.64 2.08 11.64
C GLY A 15 32.20 2.24 11.19
N SER A 16 31.88 1.57 10.09
CA SER A 16 30.52 1.10 9.85
C SER A 16 30.65 -0.34 9.38
N GLU A 17 30.64 -1.26 10.34
CA GLU A 17 30.11 -2.60 10.13
C GLU A 17 28.63 -2.44 9.74
N GLY A 18 28.40 -1.98 8.50
CA GLY A 18 27.14 -2.14 7.83
C GLY A 18 27.03 -3.63 7.54
N ARG A 19 26.48 -4.39 8.49
CA ARG A 19 25.73 -5.59 8.15
C ARG A 19 24.78 -5.13 7.05
N SER A 20 25.10 -5.46 5.81
CA SER A 20 24.14 -5.45 4.72
C SER A 20 23.12 -6.50 5.10
N ASP A 21 22.17 -6.06 5.93
CA ASP A 21 20.91 -6.73 6.16
C ASP A 21 20.37 -6.98 4.78
N TRP A 22 20.57 -8.19 4.31
CA TRP A 22 19.97 -8.67 3.09
C TRP A 22 18.47 -8.50 3.31
N ILE A 23 17.91 -7.44 2.74
CA ILE A 23 16.49 -7.23 2.65
C ILE A 23 16.05 -8.24 1.60
N PRO A 24 15.29 -9.29 1.94
CA PRO A 24 14.78 -10.22 0.94
C PRO A 24 14.13 -9.41 -0.18
N PRO A 25 14.49 -9.67 -1.45
CA PRO A 25 13.86 -8.97 -2.56
C PRO A 25 12.35 -9.18 -2.44
N TYR A 26 11.61 -8.08 -2.62
CA TYR A 26 10.16 -8.04 -2.65
C TYR A 26 9.57 -9.29 -3.35
N PRO A 27 8.44 -9.84 -2.86
CA PRO A 27 7.90 -11.08 -3.38
C PRO A 27 7.70 -11.02 -4.90
N SER A 28 8.43 -11.89 -5.60
CA SER A 28 8.43 -12.04 -7.04
C SER A 28 7.07 -12.50 -7.57
N ILE A 29 6.41 -11.67 -8.39
CA ILE A 29 5.44 -12.00 -9.47
C ILE A 29 4.08 -12.61 -9.02
N ALA A 30 4.00 -13.24 -7.84
CA ALA A 30 2.73 -13.69 -7.28
C ALA A 30 1.92 -12.56 -6.63
N ASP A 31 2.52 -11.39 -6.34
CA ASP A 31 1.87 -10.21 -5.74
C ASP A 31 1.20 -9.29 -6.80
N GLU A 32 1.55 -9.40 -8.10
CA GLU A 32 1.02 -8.50 -9.15
C GLU A 32 -0.49 -8.66 -9.37
N ARG A 33 -1.00 -9.90 -9.47
CA ARG A 33 -2.44 -10.16 -9.65
C ARG A 33 -3.29 -9.75 -8.43
N PHE A 34 -2.69 -9.76 -7.24
CA PHE A 34 -3.35 -9.29 -6.02
C PHE A 34 -3.31 -7.76 -5.93
N SER A 35 -2.23 -7.12 -6.41
CA SER A 35 -2.14 -5.68 -6.57
C SER A 35 -3.23 -5.15 -7.50
N ASP A 36 -3.50 -5.81 -8.62
CA ASP A 36 -4.54 -5.39 -9.56
C ASP A 36 -5.94 -5.41 -8.94
N LYS A 37 -6.24 -6.45 -8.14
CA LYS A 37 -7.51 -6.56 -7.44
C LYS A 37 -7.64 -5.52 -6.33
N GLU A 38 -6.59 -5.32 -5.55
CA GLU A 38 -6.53 -4.28 -4.50
C GLU A 38 -6.76 -2.90 -5.10
N ASN A 39 -6.00 -2.56 -6.15
CA ASN A 39 -6.10 -1.29 -6.87
C ASN A 39 -7.50 -1.09 -7.47
N ARG A 40 -8.10 -2.14 -8.05
CA ARG A 40 -9.46 -2.04 -8.59
C ARG A 40 -10.51 -1.79 -7.51
N LEU A 41 -10.39 -2.44 -6.35
CA LEU A 41 -11.31 -2.22 -5.22
C LEU A 41 -11.13 -0.82 -4.64
N GLU A 42 -9.89 -0.39 -4.46
CA GLU A 42 -9.56 0.96 -3.99
C GLU A 42 -10.08 2.03 -4.95
N GLU A 43 -9.88 1.85 -6.25
CA GLU A 43 -10.32 2.80 -7.28
C GLU A 43 -11.85 2.90 -7.34
N ARG A 44 -12.57 1.77 -7.30
CA ARG A 44 -14.03 1.77 -7.22
C ARG A 44 -14.54 2.48 -5.96
N TYR A 45 -13.90 2.24 -4.82
CA TYR A 45 -14.24 2.93 -3.57
C TYR A 45 -14.02 4.45 -3.70
N LYS A 46 -12.89 4.88 -4.27
CA LYS A 46 -12.59 6.30 -4.51
C LYS A 46 -13.62 6.94 -5.43
N GLN A 47 -14.03 6.25 -6.49
CA GLN A 47 -15.07 6.71 -7.42
C GLN A 47 -16.42 6.87 -6.72
N ALA A 48 -16.85 5.90 -5.92
CA ALA A 48 -18.09 6.01 -5.14
C ALA A 48 -18.05 7.19 -4.15
N ARG A 49 -16.91 7.45 -3.49
CA ARG A 49 -16.72 8.62 -2.62
C ARG A 49 -16.67 9.95 -3.39
N ALA A 50 -16.21 9.93 -4.63
CA ALA A 50 -16.26 11.11 -5.50
C ALA A 50 -17.71 11.42 -5.89
N GLU A 51 -18.52 10.39 -6.18
CA GLU A 51 -19.94 10.57 -6.49
C GLU A 51 -20.74 11.10 -5.31
N VAL A 52 -20.49 10.59 -4.09
CA VAL A 52 -21.09 11.16 -2.86
C VAL A 52 -20.79 12.65 -2.74
N ARG A 53 -19.53 13.06 -2.93
CA ARG A 53 -19.12 14.48 -2.85
C ARG A 53 -19.79 15.32 -3.93
N ARG A 54 -19.87 14.81 -5.17
CA ARG A 54 -20.59 15.48 -6.27
C ARG A 54 -22.05 15.74 -5.91
N LEU A 55 -22.72 14.75 -5.31
CA LEU A 55 -24.12 14.86 -4.88
C LEU A 55 -24.29 15.78 -3.66
N GLU A 56 -23.34 15.78 -2.72
CA GLU A 56 -23.31 16.73 -1.59
C GLU A 56 -23.18 18.18 -2.08
N ASP A 57 -22.32 18.43 -3.07
CA ASP A 57 -22.19 19.74 -3.72
C ASP A 57 -23.50 20.13 -4.45
N GLU A 58 -24.13 19.19 -5.14
CA GLU A 58 -25.44 19.39 -5.80
C GLU A 58 -26.53 19.73 -4.76
N TYR A 59 -26.56 19.03 -3.63
CA TYR A 59 -27.50 19.28 -2.53
C TYR A 59 -27.28 20.66 -1.90
N ASN A 60 -26.02 21.07 -1.72
CA ASN A 60 -25.69 22.39 -1.19
C ASN A 60 -26.17 23.51 -2.12
N GLY A 61 -26.14 23.29 -3.44
CA GLY A 61 -26.66 24.24 -4.43
C GLY A 61 -28.19 24.21 -4.57
N SER A 62 -28.80 23.03 -4.42
CA SER A 62 -30.25 22.82 -4.52
C SER A 62 -30.71 21.70 -3.57
N PRO A 63 -31.12 22.04 -2.34
CA PRO A 63 -31.45 21.02 -1.34
C PRO A 63 -32.83 20.43 -1.63
N THR A 64 -32.86 19.25 -2.27
CA THR A 64 -34.08 18.50 -2.54
C THR A 64 -34.03 17.11 -1.90
N GLU A 65 -35.21 16.55 -1.57
CA GLU A 65 -35.32 15.18 -1.04
C GLU A 65 -34.82 14.13 -2.06
N GLU A 66 -34.95 14.43 -3.36
CA GLU A 66 -34.44 13.56 -4.42
C GLU A 66 -32.91 13.43 -4.35
N ILE A 67 -32.20 14.55 -4.24
CA ILE A 67 -30.73 14.55 -4.12
C ILE A 67 -30.31 13.90 -2.81
N LEU A 68 -31.03 14.16 -1.72
CA LEU A 68 -30.76 13.51 -0.43
C LEU A 68 -30.87 11.98 -0.52
N ASN A 69 -31.87 11.46 -1.23
CA ASN A 69 -32.00 10.02 -1.48
C ASN A 69 -30.86 9.47 -2.35
N LYS A 70 -30.41 10.21 -3.37
CA LYS A 70 -29.22 9.83 -4.16
C LYS A 70 -27.96 9.75 -3.28
N ILE A 71 -27.74 10.73 -2.39
CA ILE A 71 -26.63 10.73 -1.43
C ILE A 71 -26.69 9.50 -0.52
N ARG A 72 -27.88 9.14 0.01
CA ARG A 72 -28.06 7.96 0.86
C ARG A 72 -27.64 6.68 0.12
N LEU A 73 -28.11 6.50 -1.11
CA LEU A 73 -27.78 5.33 -1.93
C LEU A 73 -26.28 5.27 -2.26
N ALA A 74 -25.69 6.38 -2.69
CA ALA A 74 -24.26 6.46 -3.01
C ALA A 74 -23.38 6.18 -1.77
N ASN A 75 -23.78 6.63 -0.58
CA ASN A 75 -23.06 6.30 0.66
C ASN A 75 -23.17 4.82 1.03
N ILE A 76 -24.32 4.18 0.83
CA ILE A 76 -24.46 2.73 1.02
C ILE A 76 -23.49 1.99 0.10
N GLU A 77 -23.45 2.33 -1.19
CA GLU A 77 -22.53 1.72 -2.15
C GLU A 77 -21.06 1.95 -1.77
N ALA A 78 -20.68 3.18 -1.41
CA ALA A 78 -19.32 3.49 -0.97
C ALA A 78 -18.90 2.68 0.28
N ASN A 79 -19.82 2.49 1.22
CA ASN A 79 -19.56 1.70 2.43
C ASN A 79 -19.43 0.21 2.14
N LEU A 80 -20.22 -0.34 1.21
CA LEU A 80 -20.08 -1.72 0.76
C LEU A 80 -18.71 -1.95 0.11
N LEU A 81 -18.30 -1.05 -0.79
CA LEU A 81 -16.98 -1.12 -1.44
C LEU A 81 -15.83 -0.97 -0.44
N TYR A 82 -15.98 -0.11 0.56
CA TYR A 82 -15.01 0.02 1.64
C TYR A 82 -14.88 -1.28 2.44
N GLY A 83 -16.01 -1.94 2.76
CA GLY A 83 -16.01 -3.24 3.43
C GLY A 83 -15.24 -4.30 2.63
N GLU A 84 -15.56 -4.45 1.33
CA GLU A 84 -14.86 -5.38 0.44
C GLU A 84 -13.35 -5.11 0.36
N TYR A 85 -12.97 -3.83 0.23
CA TYR A 85 -11.57 -3.41 0.20
C TYR A 85 -10.86 -3.73 1.52
N ALA A 86 -11.46 -3.39 2.66
CA ALA A 86 -10.89 -3.61 3.98
C ALA A 86 -10.71 -5.12 4.27
N GLU A 87 -11.70 -5.94 3.94
CA GLU A 87 -11.61 -7.40 4.09
C GLU A 87 -10.48 -8.00 3.25
N PHE A 88 -10.30 -7.51 2.02
CA PHE A 88 -9.21 -7.94 1.15
C PHE A 88 -7.84 -7.63 1.78
N VAL A 89 -7.64 -6.37 2.21
CA VAL A 89 -6.38 -5.90 2.82
C VAL A 89 -6.09 -6.68 4.12
N LEU A 90 -7.09 -6.88 4.97
CA LEU A 90 -6.94 -7.65 6.22
C LEU A 90 -6.59 -9.12 5.95
N SER A 91 -7.23 -9.73 4.96
CA SER A 91 -6.95 -11.11 4.56
C SER A 91 -5.50 -11.26 4.06
N ARG A 92 -5.01 -10.30 3.27
CA ARG A 92 -3.62 -10.24 2.81
C ARG A 92 -2.64 -10.15 3.99
N ARG A 93 -2.91 -9.27 4.94
CA ARG A 93 -2.08 -9.10 6.14
C ARG A 93 -2.02 -10.39 6.98
N ARG A 94 -3.15 -11.06 7.17
CA ARG A 94 -3.23 -12.34 7.90
C ARG A 94 -2.40 -13.44 7.23
N GLN A 95 -2.50 -13.58 5.90
CA GLN A 95 -1.72 -14.57 5.16
C GLN A 95 -0.21 -14.32 5.27
N ARG A 96 0.24 -13.05 5.22
CA ARG A 96 1.65 -12.70 5.39
C ARG A 96 2.18 -13.10 6.77
N VAL A 97 1.41 -12.83 7.82
CA VAL A 97 1.77 -13.23 9.19
C VAL A 97 1.84 -14.75 9.33
N LEU A 98 0.87 -15.48 8.79
CA LEU A 98 0.88 -16.95 8.82
C LEU A 98 2.10 -17.54 8.12
N ARG A 99 2.44 -17.04 6.91
CA ARG A 99 3.63 -17.48 6.18
C ARG A 99 4.92 -17.21 6.96
N SER A 100 5.05 -16.04 7.58
CA SER A 100 6.21 -15.71 8.42
C SER A 100 6.36 -16.61 9.63
N LYS A 101 5.25 -17.02 10.26
CA LYS A 101 5.29 -17.95 11.40
C LYS A 101 5.75 -19.36 10.98
N MET A 102 5.29 -19.85 9.82
CA MET A 102 5.66 -21.18 9.30
C MET A 102 7.15 -21.26 8.94
N THR A 103 7.72 -20.24 8.29
CA THR A 103 9.15 -20.23 7.94
C THR A 103 10.06 -20.18 9.17
N THR A 104 9.62 -19.49 10.23
CA THR A 104 10.36 -19.41 11.49
C THR A 104 10.29 -20.71 12.28
N ALA A 105 9.14 -21.40 12.25
CA ALA A 105 8.98 -22.72 12.86
C ALA A 105 9.83 -23.79 12.15
N SER A 106 9.86 -23.78 10.81
CA SER A 106 10.64 -24.72 10.00
C SER A 106 12.15 -24.58 10.15
N ARG A 107 12.67 -23.43 10.59
CA ARG A 107 14.11 -23.21 10.86
C ARG A 107 14.55 -23.60 12.27
N ARG A 108 13.59 -23.88 13.16
CA ARG A 108 13.83 -24.31 14.55
C ARG A 108 13.68 -25.83 14.73
N SER A 109 13.27 -26.54 13.68
CA SER A 109 13.14 -28.00 13.62
C SER A 109 14.39 -28.59 12.97
#